data_AF-A0AAN8K9N2-F1
#
_entry.id   AF-A0AAN8K9N2-F1
#
_cell.length_a   1.000
_cell.length_b   1.000
_cell.length_c   1.000
_cell.angle_alpha   90.00
_cell.angle_beta   90.00
_cell.angle_gamma   90.00
#
_symmetry.space_group_name_H-M   'P 1'
#
loop_
_entity.id
_entity.type
_entity.pdbx_description
1 polymer ?
#
loop_
_entity_poly.entity_id
_entity_poly.type
_entity_poly.pdbx_seq_one_letter_code
_entity_poly.pdbx_strand_id
1 'polypeptide(L)'
;MSSSIRPGRKVGDPTVHTLRALKYTVDNVEFKTAFSDPWQSLPQRLPANTDVNLESLFKRKLPITKRKFEDLQALKTVIPPEIHAFYDNLPCE
;
A
#
# COMPACT_ATOMS: atom_id res chain seq x y z
N MET A 1 16.76 -21.10 10.33
CA MET A 1 16.66 -19.78 10.98
C MET A 1 16.00 -18.82 10.00
N SER A 2 15.03 -18.02 10.45
CA SER A 2 14.23 -17.12 9.61
C SER A 2 15.03 -15.86 9.27
N SER A 3 15.66 -15.82 8.10
CA SER A 3 16.50 -14.71 7.62
C SER A 3 15.65 -13.57 7.05
N SER A 4 14.85 -12.93 7.89
CA SER A 4 13.93 -11.91 7.44
C SER A 4 13.76 -10.80 8.47
N ILE A 5 14.38 -9.65 8.23
CA ILE A 5 14.07 -8.42 8.93
C ILE A 5 12.76 -7.87 8.38
N ARG A 6 11.65 -8.30 8.99
CA ARG A 6 10.29 -7.81 8.73
C ARG A 6 9.74 -7.25 10.05
N PRO A 7 8.69 -6.40 10.03
CA PRO A 7 7.87 -6.22 11.22
C PRO A 7 7.43 -7.62 11.68
N GLY A 8 7.86 -8.03 12.87
CA GLY A 8 7.93 -9.44 13.27
C GLY A 8 6.63 -10.18 13.01
N ARG A 9 6.70 -11.23 12.17
CA ARG A 9 5.55 -12.10 11.93
C ARG A 9 5.22 -12.89 13.21
N LYS A 10 6.22 -13.05 14.08
CA LYS A 10 6.12 -13.63 15.42
C LYS A 10 6.96 -12.82 16.43
N VAL A 11 6.63 -12.97 17.71
CA VAL A 11 7.41 -12.42 18.82
C VAL A 11 8.83 -13.02 18.77
N GLY A 12 9.85 -12.16 18.78
CA GLY A 12 11.26 -12.55 18.71
C GLY A 12 11.90 -12.47 17.31
N ASP A 13 11.12 -12.20 16.25
CA ASP A 13 11.69 -11.93 14.93
C ASP A 13 12.51 -10.62 14.93
N PRO A 14 13.64 -10.55 14.19
CA PRO A 14 14.42 -9.33 14.08
C PRO A 14 13.61 -8.26 13.34
N THR A 15 13.52 -7.09 13.96
CA THR A 15 12.78 -5.94 13.46
C THR A 15 13.75 -4.87 12.97
N VAL A 16 13.21 -3.75 12.46
CA VAL A 16 14.02 -2.63 11.93
C VAL A 16 15.04 -2.12 12.96
N HIS A 17 14.74 -2.20 14.25
CA HIS A 17 15.63 -1.77 15.34
C HIS A 17 16.82 -2.71 15.56
N THR A 18 16.78 -3.92 15.00
CA THR A 18 17.88 -4.89 15.03
C THR A 18 18.90 -4.65 13.91
N LEU A 19 18.62 -3.78 12.93
CA LEU A 19 19.55 -3.44 11.85
C LEU A 19 20.81 -2.74 12.37
N ARG A 20 21.98 -3.17 11.89
CA ARG A 20 23.27 -2.56 12.22
C ARG A 20 23.99 -1.95 11.03
N ALA A 21 23.81 -2.53 9.85
CA ALA A 21 24.38 -2.00 8.62
C ALA A 21 23.48 -2.32 7.42
N LEU A 22 23.50 -1.42 6.45
CA LEU A 22 22.88 -1.57 5.14
C LEU A 22 23.95 -1.32 4.07
N LYS A 23 23.89 -2.09 2.99
CA LYS A 23 24.75 -1.93 1.82
C LYS A 23 23.88 -1.96 0.57
N TYR A 24 23.97 -0.89 -0.21
CA TYR A 24 23.29 -0.75 -1.48
C TYR A 24 24.24 -1.20 -2.60
N THR A 25 23.80 -2.12 -3.43
CA THR A 25 24.46 -2.48 -4.69
C THR A 25 23.60 -2.02 -5.86
N VAL A 26 24.10 -2.17 -7.09
CA VAL A 26 23.36 -1.77 -8.29
C VAL A 26 22.01 -2.49 -8.37
N ASP A 27 21.96 -3.76 -7.97
CA ASP A 27 20.78 -4.61 -8.16
C ASP A 27 20.00 -4.90 -6.86
N ASN A 28 20.61 -4.72 -5.69
CA ASN A 28 20.07 -5.24 -4.44
C ASN A 28 20.41 -4.37 -3.21
N VAL A 29 19.73 -4.69 -2.11
CA VAL A 29 20.04 -4.17 -0.78
C VAL A 29 20.44 -5.33 0.12
N GLU A 30 21.58 -5.21 0.79
CA GLU A 30 22.08 -6.18 1.78
C GLU A 30 22.05 -5.56 3.18
N PHE A 31 21.90 -6.40 4.21
CA PHE A 31 21.82 -5.97 5.60
C PHE A 31 22.65 -6.85 6.55
N LYS A 32 22.90 -6.32 7.76
CA LYS A 32 23.45 -7.06 8.90
C LYS A 32 22.67 -6.79 10.19
N THR A 33 22.54 -7.82 11.03
CA THR A 33 21.98 -7.74 12.40
C THR A 33 23.04 -7.60 13.49
N ALA A 34 24.25 -8.10 13.25
CA ALA A 34 25.44 -7.83 14.03
C ALA A 34 26.61 -7.50 13.09
N PHE A 35 27.57 -6.69 13.55
CA PHE A 35 28.71 -6.28 12.70
C PHE A 35 29.59 -7.46 12.25
N SER A 36 29.64 -8.52 13.08
CA SER A 36 30.34 -9.78 12.81
C SER A 36 29.64 -10.66 11.77
N ASP A 37 28.34 -10.45 11.53
CA ASP A 37 27.58 -11.31 10.62
C ASP A 37 28.00 -11.10 9.16
N PRO A 38 27.87 -12.12 8.30
CA PRO A 38 27.97 -11.93 6.86
C PRO A 38 26.83 -11.04 6.36
N TRP A 39 27.05 -10.35 5.24
CA TRP A 39 26.00 -9.61 4.54
C TRP A 39 24.89 -10.57 4.08
N GLN A 40 23.64 -10.19 4.32
CA GLN A 40 22.48 -10.96 3.89
C GLN A 40 21.63 -10.12 2.94
N SER A 41 21.16 -10.72 1.84
CA SER A 41 20.26 -10.03 0.92
C SER A 41 18.91 -9.74 1.59
N LEU A 42 18.40 -8.52 1.43
CA LEU A 42 17.09 -8.15 1.95
C LEU A 42 16.01 -8.89 1.13
N PRO A 43 15.13 -9.67 1.79
CA PRO A 43 14.11 -10.41 1.04
C PRO A 43 13.16 -9.43 0.33
N GLN A 44 13.17 -9.46 -1.00
CA GLN A 44 12.27 -8.67 -1.83
C GLN A 44 10.82 -9.12 -1.60
N ARG A 45 9.87 -8.17 -1.62
CA ARG A 45 8.44 -8.52 -1.64
C ARG A 45 8.21 -9.38 -2.87
N LEU A 46 7.73 -10.61 -2.68
CA LEU A 46 7.10 -11.35 -3.77
C LEU A 46 6.03 -10.41 -4.34
N PRO A 47 5.92 -10.26 -5.68
CA PRO A 47 4.81 -9.55 -6.25
C PRO A 47 3.53 -10.12 -5.65
N ALA A 48 2.60 -9.25 -5.25
CA ALA A 48 1.28 -9.71 -4.84
C ALA A 48 0.79 -10.68 -5.93
N ASN A 49 0.22 -11.83 -5.54
CA ASN A 49 -0.36 -12.77 -6.49
C ASN A 49 -1.21 -11.96 -7.47
N THR A 50 -0.79 -11.92 -8.73
CA THR A 50 -1.50 -11.13 -9.75
C THR A 50 -2.83 -11.78 -10.13
N ASP A 51 -3.01 -13.05 -9.76
CA ASP A 51 -4.23 -13.84 -9.94
C ASP A 51 -5.21 -13.73 -8.75
N VAL A 52 -5.28 -12.58 -8.09
CA VAL A 52 -6.36 -12.34 -7.12
C VAL A 52 -7.57 -11.85 -7.91
N ASN A 53 -8.52 -12.76 -8.17
CA ASN A 53 -9.86 -12.38 -8.61
C ASN A 53 -10.55 -11.62 -7.46
N LEU A 54 -10.44 -10.30 -7.47
CA LEU A 54 -11.10 -9.44 -6.50
C LEU A 54 -12.59 -9.43 -6.79
N GLU A 55 -13.33 -10.30 -6.11
CA GLU A 55 -14.79 -10.30 -6.19
C GLU A 55 -15.34 -8.95 -5.74
N SER A 56 -16.25 -8.38 -6.54
CA SER A 56 -16.90 -7.12 -6.19
C SER A 56 -17.80 -7.32 -4.98
N LEU A 57 -17.42 -6.73 -3.84
CA LEU A 57 -18.21 -6.76 -2.60
C LEU A 57 -19.59 -6.08 -2.75
N PHE A 58 -19.74 -5.23 -3.76
CA PHE A 58 -20.96 -4.47 -4.02
C PHE A 58 -21.50 -4.76 -5.42
N LYS A 59 -22.80 -5.10 -5.50
CA LYS A 59 -23.49 -5.32 -6.79
C LYS A 59 -23.74 -4.02 -7.56
N ARG A 60 -23.77 -2.89 -6.85
CA ARG A 60 -23.98 -1.55 -7.40
C ARG A 60 -23.31 -0.50 -6.52
N LYS A 61 -23.06 0.67 -7.08
CA LYS A 61 -22.61 1.85 -6.32
C LYS A 61 -23.65 2.18 -5.24
N LEU A 62 -23.18 2.47 -4.02
CA LEU A 62 -24.05 2.91 -2.93
C LEU A 62 -24.47 4.37 -3.17
N PRO A 63 -25.77 4.69 -3.09
CA PRO A 63 -26.23 6.07 -3.20
C PRO A 63 -25.67 6.89 -2.03
N ILE A 64 -25.35 8.16 -2.32
CA ILE A 64 -24.99 9.13 -1.31
C ILE A 64 -26.19 10.00 -0.95
N THR A 65 -26.17 10.56 0.26
CA THR A 65 -27.18 11.53 0.70
C THR A 65 -27.20 12.75 -0.23
N LYS A 66 -28.37 13.35 -0.43
CA LYS A 66 -28.55 14.58 -1.21
C LYS A 66 -27.56 15.71 -0.84
N ARG A 67 -27.41 15.98 0.47
CA ARG A 67 -26.47 17.00 0.95
C ARG A 67 -25.04 16.74 0.49
N LYS A 68 -24.56 15.50 0.63
CA LYS A 68 -23.23 15.11 0.17
C LYS A 68 -23.09 15.25 -1.35
N PHE A 69 -24.12 14.95 -2.13
CA PHE A 69 -24.10 15.15 -3.57
C PHE A 69 -23.95 16.64 -3.92
N GLU A 70 -24.75 17.52 -3.30
CA GLU A 70 -24.67 18.96 -3.49
C GLU A 70 -23.29 19.53 -3.10
N ASP A 71 -22.74 19.12 -1.96
CA ASP A 71 -21.40 19.53 -1.51
C ASP A 71 -20.33 19.14 -2.54
N LEU A 72 -20.40 17.93 -3.11
CA LEU A 72 -19.48 17.45 -4.13
C LEU A 72 -19.64 18.19 -5.47
N GLN A 73 -20.87 18.58 -5.83
CA GLN A 73 -21.12 19.39 -7.00
C GLN A 73 -20.56 20.81 -6.85
N ALA A 74 -20.63 21.41 -5.66
CA ALA A 74 -20.05 22.72 -5.38
C ALA A 74 -18.51 22.73 -5.51
N LEU A 75 -17.84 21.63 -5.14
CA LEU A 75 -16.38 21.47 -5.27
C LEU A 75 -15.88 21.50 -6.72
N LYS A 76 -16.74 21.21 -7.71
CA LYS A 76 -16.33 21.23 -9.13
C LYS A 76 -15.79 22.59 -9.57
N THR A 77 -16.14 23.67 -8.88
CA THR A 77 -15.65 25.03 -9.16
C THR A 77 -14.14 25.20 -8.97
N VAL A 78 -13.50 24.36 -8.14
CA VAL A 78 -12.06 24.41 -7.83
C VAL A 78 -11.30 23.20 -8.35
N ILE A 79 -11.95 22.34 -9.13
CA ILE A 79 -11.42 21.07 -9.60
C ILE A 79 -11.40 21.06 -11.15
N PRO A 80 -10.39 20.45 -11.80
CA PRO A 80 -10.30 20.39 -13.25
C PRO A 80 -11.55 19.78 -13.93
N PRO A 81 -12.04 20.34 -15.06
CA PRO A 81 -13.23 19.89 -15.77
C PRO A 81 -13.20 18.42 -16.19
N GLU A 82 -12.02 17.86 -16.44
CA GLU A 82 -11.82 16.50 -16.94
C GLU A 82 -12.34 15.44 -15.96
N ILE A 83 -12.42 15.78 -14.67
CA ILE A 83 -12.89 14.87 -13.63
C ILE A 83 -14.32 15.15 -13.17
N HIS A 84 -14.99 16.16 -13.74
CA HIS A 84 -16.37 16.50 -13.40
C HIS A 84 -17.34 15.35 -13.67
N ALA A 85 -17.10 14.60 -14.75
CA ALA A 85 -17.90 13.44 -15.13
C ALA A 85 -17.97 12.37 -14.01
N PHE A 86 -16.94 12.25 -13.16
CA PHE A 86 -16.98 11.34 -12.02
C PHE A 86 -18.08 11.74 -11.02
N TYR A 87 -18.16 13.03 -10.67
CA TYR A 87 -19.10 13.56 -9.69
C TYR A 87 -20.52 13.61 -10.23
N ASP A 88 -20.70 13.86 -11.52
CA ASP A 88 -22.01 13.91 -12.18
C ASP A 88 -22.70 12.54 -12.24
N ASN A 89 -21.91 11.46 -12.22
CA ASN A 89 -22.39 10.08 -12.28
C ASN A 89 -22.45 9.40 -10.90
N LEU A 90 -22.39 10.16 -9.79
CA LEU A 90 -22.58 9.62 -8.44
C LEU A 90 -24.07 9.35 -8.20
N PRO A 91 -24.45 8.14 -7.75
CA PRO A 91 -25.84 7.85 -7.40
C PRO A 91 -26.27 8.66 -6.16
N CYS A 92 -27.43 9.30 -6.21
CA CYS A 92 -28.05 10.02 -5.11
C CYS A 92 -29.39 9.36 -4.73
N GLU A 93 -29.74 9.41 -3.45
CA GLU A 93 -31.07 9.03 -2.91
C GLU A 93 -32.21 9.90 -3.45
#